data_AF-A0A920DEL7-F1
#
_entry.id   AF-A0A920DEL7-F1
#
_cell.length_a   1.000
_cell.length_b   1.000
_cell.length_c   1.000
_cell.angle_alpha   90.00
_cell.angle_beta   90.00
_cell.angle_gamma   90.00
#
_symmetry.space_group_name_H-M   'P 1'
#
loop_
_entity.id
_entity.type
_entity.pdbx_description
1 polymer ?
#
loop_
_entity_poly.entity_id
_entity_poly.type
_entity_poly.pdbx_seq_one_letter_code
_entity_poly.pdbx_strand_id
1 'polypeptide(L)'
;MSRSVLYYLWVAIIGYLSGPTLYTAVLRFFYQEPLSQQELSALLTWSIPTFFTVGILLYLLSIILLRSLRIYNLLTQTVLFILVGILPAALFTLGAGMFSYAEISSLISPEGLLFLLFFSGIGVVCSYGVWARHKNLSKSPFYALSGLIIIAFVVLIVVPLG
;
A
#
# COMPACT_ATOMS: atom_id res chain seq x y z
N MET A 1 4.11 -20.28 15.22
CA MET A 1 3.21 -19.74 14.16
C MET A 1 3.17 -20.72 12.98
N SER A 2 2.01 -20.88 12.34
CA SER A 2 1.93 -21.73 11.14
C SER A 2 2.63 -21.07 9.95
N ARG A 3 3.19 -21.88 9.04
CA ARG A 3 3.84 -21.39 7.80
C ARG A 3 2.92 -20.53 6.93
N SER A 4 1.60 -20.70 7.08
CA SER A 4 0.60 -19.90 6.38
C SER A 4 0.51 -18.48 6.93
N VAL A 5 0.51 -18.33 8.26
CA VAL A 5 0.47 -17.02 8.91
C VAL A 5 1.73 -16.21 8.59
N LEU A 6 2.91 -16.86 8.62
CA LEU A 6 4.17 -16.20 8.24
C LEU A 6 4.14 -15.66 6.80
N TYR A 7 3.51 -16.39 5.88
CA TYR A 7 3.37 -15.92 4.50
C TYR A 7 2.47 -14.68 4.40
N TYR A 8 1.31 -14.66 5.07
CA TYR A 8 0.43 -13.48 5.05
C TYR A 8 1.06 -12.27 5.74
N LEU A 9 1.82 -12.50 6.82
CA LEU A 9 2.60 -11.44 7.47
C LEU A 9 3.66 -10.88 6.52
N TRP A 10 4.36 -11.76 5.78
CA TRP A 10 5.30 -11.34 4.74
C TRP A 10 4.62 -10.53 3.63
N VAL A 11 3.43 -10.95 3.17
CA VAL A 11 2.62 -10.20 2.19
C VAL A 11 2.24 -8.81 2.72
N ALA A 12 1.89 -8.69 4.00
CA ALA A 12 1.57 -7.41 4.60
C ALA A 12 2.79 -6.48 4.67
N ILE A 13 3.97 -6.99 5.07
CA ILE A 13 5.21 -6.22 5.12
C ILE A 13 5.59 -5.73 3.71
N ILE A 14 5.67 -6.65 2.74
CA ILE A 14 6.07 -6.31 1.37
C ILE A 14 5.04 -5.40 0.69
N GLY A 15 3.75 -5.65 0.96
CA GLY A 15 2.66 -4.77 0.56
C GLY A 15 2.88 -3.37 1.08
N TYR A 16 3.07 -3.19 2.39
CA TYR A 16 3.35 -1.89 2.99
C TYR A 16 4.54 -1.21 2.33
N LEU A 17 5.71 -1.89 2.23
CA LEU A 17 6.93 -1.29 1.68
C LEU A 17 6.75 -0.78 0.24
N SER A 18 5.86 -1.38 -0.55
CA SER A 18 5.59 -0.93 -1.91
C SER A 18 5.00 0.49 -1.98
N GLY A 19 4.20 0.89 -0.98
CA GLY A 19 3.56 2.21 -0.91
C GLY A 19 4.56 3.36 -0.81
N PRO A 20 5.37 3.44 0.27
CA PRO A 20 6.42 4.44 0.41
C PRO A 20 7.43 4.39 -0.75
N THR A 21 7.77 3.20 -1.24
CA THR A 21 8.69 3.06 -2.38
C THR A 21 8.15 3.75 -3.63
N LEU A 22 6.89 3.51 -4.00
CA LEU A 22 6.26 4.14 -5.16
C LEU A 22 6.06 5.64 -4.97
N TYR A 23 5.62 6.05 -3.78
CA TYR A 23 5.45 7.46 -3.42
C TYR A 23 6.77 8.23 -3.59
N THR A 24 7.85 7.74 -2.98
CA THR A 24 9.18 8.37 -3.06
C THR A 24 9.76 8.29 -4.47
N ALA A 25 9.57 7.18 -5.19
CA ALA A 25 10.02 7.06 -6.58
C ALA A 25 9.36 8.11 -7.48
N VAL A 26 8.05 8.31 -7.34
CA VAL A 26 7.32 9.29 -8.16
C VAL A 26 7.74 10.71 -7.82
N LEU A 27 7.82 11.05 -6.54
CA LEU A 27 8.32 12.37 -6.11
C LEU A 27 9.73 12.66 -6.65
N ARG A 28 10.65 11.69 -6.52
CA ARG A 28 12.03 11.85 -6.93
C ARG A 28 12.21 11.96 -8.45
N PHE A 29 11.57 11.07 -9.22
CA PHE A 29 11.85 10.96 -10.65
C PHE A 29 10.90 11.77 -11.52
N PHE A 30 9.65 11.98 -11.11
CA PHE A 30 8.66 12.70 -11.90
C PHE A 30 8.47 14.14 -11.44
N TYR A 31 8.43 14.38 -10.13
CA TYR A 31 8.28 15.74 -9.57
C TYR A 31 9.61 16.43 -9.26
N GLN A 32 10.72 15.70 -9.25
CA GLN A 32 12.05 16.21 -8.88
C GLN A 32 12.12 16.81 -7.46
N GLU A 33 11.22 16.37 -6.58
CA GLU A 33 11.08 16.83 -5.20
C GLU A 33 11.35 15.66 -4.24
N PRO A 34 12.63 15.29 -4.02
CA PRO A 34 12.94 14.21 -3.08
C PRO A 34 12.54 14.60 -1.67
N LEU A 35 11.89 13.68 -0.95
CA LEU A 35 11.51 13.89 0.44
C LEU A 35 12.75 14.12 1.31
N SER A 36 12.65 15.08 2.22
CA SER A 36 13.59 15.20 3.33
C SER A 36 13.44 14.02 4.31
N GLN A 37 14.48 13.76 5.10
CA GLN A 37 14.46 12.73 6.15
C GLN A 37 13.33 12.95 7.18
N GLN A 38 12.98 14.22 7.45
CA GLN A 38 11.91 14.57 8.37
C GLN A 38 10.53 14.26 7.79
N GLU A 39 10.28 14.61 6.53
CA GLU A 39 9.02 14.31 5.83
C GLU A 39 8.82 12.81 5.62
N LEU A 40 9.90 12.10 5.28
CA LEU A 40 9.89 10.64 5.18
C LEU A 40 9.56 10.00 6.53
N SER A 41 10.21 10.45 7.60
CA SER A 41 9.92 9.96 8.95
C SER A 41 8.47 10.22 9.33
N ALA A 42 7.96 11.42 9.08
CA ALA A 42 6.56 11.76 9.29
C ALA A 42 5.63 10.81 8.50
N LEU A 43 5.90 10.62 7.20
CA LEU A 43 5.14 9.71 6.32
C LEU A 43 5.05 8.30 6.90
N LEU A 44 6.18 7.73 7.33
CA LEU A 44 6.23 6.38 7.89
C LEU A 44 5.54 6.31 9.27
N THR A 45 5.75 7.30 10.14
CA THR A 45 5.18 7.30 11.50
C THR A 45 3.66 7.24 11.49
N TRP A 46 2.98 7.93 10.57
CA TRP A 46 1.52 7.87 10.51
C TRP A 46 0.99 6.71 9.65
N SER A 47 1.69 6.35 8.56
CA SER A 47 1.19 5.35 7.62
C SER A 47 1.39 3.90 8.11
N ILE A 48 2.44 3.61 8.89
CA ILE A 48 2.65 2.28 9.49
C ILE A 48 1.47 1.89 10.39
N PRO A 49 1.12 2.66 11.45
CA PRO A 49 0.02 2.28 12.32
C PRO A 49 -1.30 2.21 11.57
N THR A 50 -1.56 3.17 10.67
CA THR A 50 -2.79 3.21 9.87
C THR A 50 -2.93 1.95 8.99
N PHE A 51 -1.85 1.54 8.33
CA PHE A 51 -1.88 0.33 7.50
C PHE A 51 -2.08 -0.94 8.34
N PHE A 52 -1.28 -1.12 9.40
CA PHE A 52 -1.33 -2.34 10.21
C PHE A 52 -2.59 -2.48 11.08
N THR A 53 -3.34 -1.39 11.28
CA THR A 53 -4.63 -1.41 11.99
C THR A 53 -5.82 -1.38 11.02
N VAL A 54 -5.99 -0.29 10.30
CA VAL A 54 -7.15 -0.05 9.41
C VAL A 54 -6.97 -0.77 8.08
N GLY A 55 -5.80 -0.65 7.44
CA GLY A 55 -5.54 -1.22 6.11
C GLY A 55 -5.71 -2.75 6.08
N ILE A 56 -5.04 -3.46 6.99
CA ILE A 56 -5.17 -4.92 7.10
C ILE A 56 -6.60 -5.34 7.39
N LEU A 57 -7.30 -4.63 8.29
CA LEU A 57 -8.69 -4.94 8.60
C LEU A 57 -9.59 -4.81 7.37
N LEU A 58 -9.45 -3.72 6.60
CA LEU A 58 -10.22 -3.51 5.37
C LEU A 58 -9.93 -4.57 4.31
N TYR A 59 -8.68 -4.99 4.15
CA TYR A 59 -8.31 -6.06 3.22
C TYR A 59 -8.86 -7.42 3.65
N LEU A 60 -8.85 -7.73 4.95
CA LEU A 60 -9.48 -8.95 5.47
C LEU A 60 -10.98 -8.96 5.24
N LEU A 61 -11.67 -7.85 5.52
CA LEU A 61 -13.10 -7.70 5.24
C LEU A 61 -13.41 -7.84 3.74
N SER A 62 -12.58 -7.25 2.88
CA SER A 62 -12.68 -7.38 1.43
C SER A 62 -12.56 -8.84 0.97
N ILE A 63 -11.62 -9.59 1.53
CA ILE A 63 -11.47 -11.03 1.25
C ILE A 63 -12.72 -11.79 1.71
N ILE A 64 -13.22 -11.53 2.92
CA ILE A 64 -14.42 -12.21 3.47
C ILE A 64 -15.63 -11.93 2.57
N LEU A 65 -15.82 -10.68 2.14
CA LEU A 65 -16.90 -10.27 1.24
C LEU A 65 -16.80 -10.96 -0.13
N LEU A 66 -15.63 -10.95 -0.77
CA LEU A 66 -15.46 -11.61 -2.06
C LEU A 66 -15.72 -13.12 -1.97
N ARG A 67 -15.30 -13.74 -0.86
CA ARG A 67 -15.56 -15.16 -0.59
C ARG A 67 -17.04 -15.46 -0.35
N SER A 68 -17.77 -14.59 0.36
CA SER A 68 -19.21 -14.79 0.59
C SER A 68 -19.99 -14.67 -0.73
N LEU A 69 -19.55 -13.80 -1.63
CA LEU A 69 -20.10 -13.65 -2.98
C LEU A 69 -19.58 -14.67 -4.00
N ARG A 70 -18.70 -15.58 -3.58
CA ARG A 70 -18.03 -16.58 -4.45
C ARG A 70 -17.27 -15.98 -5.64
N ILE A 71 -16.73 -14.78 -5.49
CA ILE A 71 -15.93 -14.08 -6.50
C ILE A 71 -14.43 -14.35 -6.22
N TYR A 72 -13.74 -15.01 -7.15
CA TYR A 72 -12.36 -15.49 -6.95
C TYR A 72 -11.41 -15.18 -8.13
N ASN A 73 -11.44 -13.95 -8.62
CA ASN A 73 -10.47 -13.48 -9.61
C ASN A 73 -9.46 -12.51 -8.97
N LEU A 74 -8.30 -12.35 -9.61
CA LEU A 74 -7.27 -11.40 -9.14
C LEU A 74 -7.74 -9.95 -9.34
N LEU A 75 -8.35 -9.66 -10.50
CA LEU A 75 -8.70 -8.31 -10.89
C LEU A 75 -9.69 -7.66 -9.92
N THR A 76 -10.80 -8.32 -9.60
CA THR A 76 -11.81 -7.78 -8.67
C THR A 76 -11.24 -7.65 -7.27
N GLN A 77 -10.38 -8.57 -6.83
CA GLN A 77 -9.69 -8.44 -5.54
C GLN A 77 -8.77 -7.22 -5.52
N THR A 78 -7.98 -7.01 -6.57
CA THR A 78 -7.10 -5.86 -6.70
C THR A 78 -7.87 -4.56 -6.75
N VAL A 79 -8.93 -4.48 -7.56
CA VAL A 79 -9.79 -3.29 -7.64
C VAL A 79 -10.41 -2.99 -6.28
N LEU A 80 -10.93 -4.01 -5.58
CA LEU A 80 -11.51 -3.81 -4.25
C LEU A 80 -10.45 -3.33 -3.24
N PHE A 81 -9.25 -3.92 -3.25
CA PHE A 81 -8.14 -3.53 -2.37
C PHE A 81 -7.70 -2.08 -2.62
N ILE A 82 -7.64 -1.67 -3.88
CA ILE A 82 -7.36 -0.28 -4.25
C ILE A 82 -8.48 0.62 -3.69
N LEU A 83 -9.75 0.30 -3.97
CA LEU A 83 -10.90 1.10 -3.54
C LEU A 83 -10.97 1.26 -2.01
N VAL A 84 -10.79 0.19 -1.24
CA VAL A 84 -10.78 0.30 0.22
C VAL A 84 -9.50 0.95 0.74
N GLY A 85 -8.39 0.87 -0.01
CA GLY A 85 -7.15 1.59 0.27
C GLY A 85 -7.29 3.12 0.16
N ILE A 86 -8.30 3.61 -0.56
CA ILE A 86 -8.66 5.04 -0.61
C ILE A 86 -9.17 5.53 0.75
N LEU A 87 -9.79 4.67 1.57
CA LEU A 87 -10.35 5.09 2.86
C LEU A 87 -9.26 5.59 3.83
N PRO A 88 -8.14 4.86 4.05
CA PRO A 88 -6.98 5.41 4.75
C PRO A 88 -6.45 6.74 4.18
N ALA A 89 -6.44 6.90 2.85
CA ALA A 89 -6.00 8.14 2.20
C ALA A 89 -6.95 9.32 2.53
N ALA A 90 -8.26 9.07 2.47
CA ALA A 90 -9.28 10.05 2.83
C ALA A 90 -9.22 10.40 4.33
N LEU A 91 -9.02 9.41 5.21
CA LEU A 91 -8.85 9.65 6.65
C LEU A 91 -7.63 10.54 6.95
N PHE A 92 -6.54 10.42 6.18
CA PHE A 92 -5.38 11.31 6.32
C PHE A 92 -5.74 12.75 5.97
N THR A 93 -6.40 12.99 4.84
CA THR A 93 -6.85 14.33 4.45
C THR A 93 -7.78 14.96 5.50
N LEU A 94 -8.59 14.15 6.18
CA LEU A 94 -9.48 14.58 7.27
C LEU A 94 -8.74 14.87 8.58
N GLY A 95 -7.73 14.05 8.94
CA GLY A 95 -6.99 14.16 10.19
C GLY A 95 -5.94 15.29 10.22
N ALA A 96 -5.46 15.72 9.05
CA ALA A 96 -4.44 16.77 8.93
C ALA A 96 -4.97 18.21 9.15
N GLY A 97 -6.20 18.38 9.66
CA GLY A 97 -6.74 19.71 9.96
C GLY A 97 -7.37 20.44 8.76
N MET A 98 -7.54 19.78 7.61
CA MET A 98 -8.35 20.30 6.50
C MET A 98 -9.86 20.14 6.78
N PHE A 99 -10.31 20.66 7.93
CA PHE A 99 -11.70 20.63 8.39
C PHE A 99 -12.62 21.59 7.61
N SER A 100 -12.07 22.43 6.73
CA SER A 100 -12.86 23.28 5.85
C SER A 100 -13.24 22.49 4.60
N TYR A 101 -14.29 21.68 4.73
CA TYR A 101 -14.91 20.89 3.66
C TYR A 101 -13.97 19.82 3.08
N ALA A 102 -14.28 18.57 3.44
CA ALA A 102 -13.80 17.37 2.74
C ALA A 102 -14.32 17.38 1.30
N GLU A 103 -13.79 18.27 0.46
CA GLU A 103 -14.06 18.21 -0.95
C GLU A 103 -13.31 17.01 -1.50
N ILE A 104 -14.02 16.13 -2.18
CA ILE A 104 -13.44 15.04 -2.97
C ILE A 104 -12.35 15.59 -3.93
N SER A 105 -12.40 16.88 -4.27
CA SER A 105 -11.35 17.60 -5.01
C SER A 105 -9.96 17.45 -4.37
N SER A 106 -9.85 17.36 -3.04
CA SER A 106 -8.58 17.13 -2.32
C SER A 106 -7.95 15.77 -2.62
N LEU A 107 -8.74 14.74 -2.97
CA LEU A 107 -8.20 13.44 -3.43
C LEU A 107 -7.62 13.52 -4.85
N ILE A 108 -8.02 14.55 -5.61
CA ILE A 108 -7.59 14.79 -7.00
C ILE A 108 -6.46 15.85 -7.04
N SER A 109 -6.09 16.44 -5.90
CA SER A 109 -4.91 17.30 -5.82
C SER A 109 -3.63 16.50 -6.12
N PRO A 110 -2.52 17.16 -6.51
CA PRO A 110 -1.24 16.48 -6.71
C PRO A 110 -0.82 15.60 -5.51
N GLU A 111 -1.04 16.09 -4.29
CA GLU A 111 -0.75 15.39 -3.03
C GLU A 111 -1.73 14.22 -2.82
N GLY A 112 -3.03 14.44 -3.09
CA GLY A 112 -4.05 13.40 -3.04
C GLY A 112 -3.73 12.24 -3.98
N LEU A 113 -3.30 12.53 -5.21
CA LEU A 113 -2.89 11.53 -6.20
C LEU A 113 -1.67 10.72 -5.75
N LEU A 114 -0.70 11.35 -5.09
CA LEU A 114 0.45 10.65 -4.52
C LEU A 114 0.02 9.69 -3.39
N PHE A 115 -0.92 10.09 -2.53
CA PHE A 115 -1.47 9.18 -1.51
C PHE A 115 -2.32 8.07 -2.12
N LEU A 116 -3.09 8.35 -3.18
CA LEU A 116 -3.79 7.31 -3.92
C LEU A 116 -2.81 6.30 -4.52
N LEU A 117 -1.69 6.76 -5.10
CA LEU A 117 -0.64 5.89 -5.60
C LEU A 117 -0.02 5.04 -4.48
N PHE A 118 0.27 5.65 -3.33
CA PHE A 118 0.80 4.96 -2.15
C PHE A 118 -0.09 3.78 -1.76
N PHE A 119 -1.38 4.01 -1.53
CA PHE A 119 -2.29 2.94 -1.10
C PHE A 119 -2.67 1.98 -2.22
N SER A 120 -2.67 2.43 -3.47
CA SER A 120 -2.89 1.55 -4.63
C SER A 120 -1.75 0.57 -4.81
N GLY A 121 -0.50 1.03 -4.64
CA GLY A 121 0.68 0.17 -4.67
C GLY A 121 0.60 -0.96 -3.64
N ILE A 122 0.26 -0.59 -2.41
CA ILE A 122 0.02 -1.54 -1.32
C ILE A 122 -1.07 -2.55 -1.73
N GLY A 123 -2.21 -2.06 -2.22
CA GLY A 123 -3.35 -2.87 -2.61
C GLY A 123 -3.02 -3.89 -3.71
N VAL A 124 -2.27 -3.48 -4.73
CA VAL A 124 -1.84 -4.36 -5.83
C VAL A 124 -0.95 -5.48 -5.31
N VAL A 125 0.07 -5.15 -4.51
CA VAL A 125 1.04 -6.14 -4.00
C VAL A 125 0.39 -7.09 -3.00
N CYS A 126 -0.42 -6.56 -2.07
CA CYS A 126 -1.18 -7.39 -1.13
C CYS A 126 -2.17 -8.30 -1.85
N SER A 127 -2.88 -7.78 -2.85
CA SER A 127 -3.85 -8.57 -3.62
C SER A 127 -3.15 -9.74 -4.32
N TYR A 128 -2.05 -9.48 -5.02
CA TYR A 128 -1.29 -10.53 -5.69
C TYR A 128 -0.79 -11.60 -4.72
N GLY A 129 -0.21 -11.20 -3.58
CA GLY A 129 0.28 -12.16 -2.57
C GLY A 129 -0.83 -13.03 -1.98
N VAL A 130 -1.97 -12.44 -1.61
CA VAL A 130 -3.13 -13.19 -1.10
C VAL A 130 -3.70 -14.13 -2.16
N TRP A 131 -3.84 -13.65 -3.39
CA TRP A 131 -4.39 -14.44 -4.50
C TRP A 131 -3.49 -15.62 -4.88
N ALA A 132 -2.18 -15.39 -5.00
CA ALA A 132 -1.20 -16.44 -5.32
C ALA A 132 -1.23 -17.56 -4.28
N ARG A 133 -1.39 -17.22 -3.00
CA ARG A 133 -1.55 -18.20 -1.92
C ARG A 133 -2.86 -18.96 -2.03
N HIS A 134 -3.97 -18.27 -2.30
CA HIS A 134 -5.29 -18.88 -2.42
C HIS A 134 -5.36 -19.86 -3.59
N LYS A 135 -4.78 -19.51 -4.75
CA LYS A 135 -4.71 -20.37 -5.93
C LYS A 135 -3.62 -21.46 -5.85
N ASN A 136 -2.89 -21.57 -4.73
CA ASN A 136 -1.76 -22.49 -4.55
C ASN A 136 -0.72 -22.40 -5.68
N LEU A 137 -0.50 -21.19 -6.22
CA LEU A 137 0.54 -20.97 -7.22
C LEU A 137 1.92 -21.06 -6.59
N SER A 138 2.94 -21.18 -7.43
CA SER A 138 4.33 -21.09 -6.99
C SER A 138 4.54 -19.74 -6.29
N LYS A 139 5.23 -19.76 -5.16
CA LYS A 139 5.52 -18.54 -4.38
C LYS A 139 6.72 -17.75 -4.93
N SER A 140 7.49 -18.38 -5.82
CA SER A 140 8.71 -17.82 -6.40
C SER A 140 8.51 -16.43 -7.02
N PRO A 141 7.46 -16.19 -7.85
CA PRO A 141 7.23 -14.85 -8.40
C PRO A 141 6.97 -13.79 -7.31
N PHE A 142 6.24 -14.15 -6.25
CA PHE A 142 6.02 -13.23 -5.13
C PHE A 142 7.32 -12.93 -4.38
N TYR A 143 8.21 -13.91 -4.19
CA TYR A 143 9.52 -13.70 -3.57
C TYR A 143 10.45 -12.85 -4.45
N ALA A 144 10.42 -13.04 -5.77
CA ALA A 144 11.17 -12.20 -6.71
C ALA A 144 10.68 -10.74 -6.64
N LEU A 145 9.36 -10.52 -6.67
CA LEU A 145 8.75 -9.20 -6.47
C LEU A 145 9.12 -8.60 -5.12
N SER A 146 9.12 -9.41 -4.05
CA SER A 146 9.54 -8.98 -2.71
C SER A 146 10.98 -8.47 -2.71
N GLY A 147 11.89 -9.20 -3.37
CA GLY A 147 13.29 -8.81 -3.51
C GLY A 147 13.45 -7.47 -4.23
N LEU A 148 12.72 -7.27 -5.33
CA LEU A 148 12.73 -6.00 -6.07
C LEU A 148 12.23 -4.83 -5.23
N ILE A 149 11.11 -5.01 -4.50
CA ILE A 149 10.55 -3.98 -3.62
C ILE A 149 11.53 -3.65 -2.49
N ILE A 150 12.17 -4.64 -1.87
CA ILE A 150 13.15 -4.41 -0.81
C ILE A 150 14.36 -3.64 -1.35
N ILE A 151 14.91 -4.04 -2.50
CA ILE A 151 16.05 -3.34 -3.11
C ILE A 151 15.67 -1.89 -3.42
N ALA A 152 14.51 -1.68 -4.06
CA ALA A 152 14.01 -0.34 -4.37
C ALA A 152 13.79 0.50 -3.11
N PHE A 153 13.20 -0.08 -2.05
CA PHE A 153 13.02 0.58 -0.77
C PHE A 153 14.37 1.01 -0.17
N VAL A 154 15.35 0.10 -0.12
CA VAL A 154 16.70 0.42 0.41
C VAL A 154 17.36 1.53 -0.41
N VAL A 155 17.32 1.45 -1.74
CA VAL A 155 17.96 2.43 -2.63
C VAL A 155 17.27 3.80 -2.59
N LEU A 156 15.94 3.85 -2.48
CA LEU A 156 15.19 5.10 -2.55
C LEU A 156 15.02 5.77 -1.19
N ILE A 157 15.01 5.00 -0.11
CA ILE A 157 14.58 5.47 1.22
C ILE A 157 15.70 5.37 2.24
N VAL A 158 16.49 4.29 2.23
CA VAL A 158 17.54 4.05 3.25
C VAL A 158 18.87 4.66 2.84
N VAL A 159 19.22 4.60 1.56
CA VAL A 159 20.45 5.19 1.02
C VAL A 159 20.07 6.50 0.31
N PRO A 160 20.16 7.67 0.96
CA PRO A 160 19.98 8.93 0.26
C PRO A 160 21.09 9.05 -0.79
N LEU A 161 20.73 8.84 -2.05
CA LEU A 161 21.55 9.25 -3.19
C LEU A 161 21.42 10.78 -3.29
N GLY A 162 22.21 11.52 -2.52
CA GLY A 162 22.19 12.98 -2.45
C GLY A 162 22.10 13.48 -1.02
#